data_AF-A0A9X1NP15-F1
#
_entry.id   AF-A0A9X1NP15-F1
#
_cell.length_a   1.000
_cell.length_b   1.000
_cell.length_c   1.000
_cell.angle_alpha   90.00
_cell.angle_beta   90.00
_cell.angle_gamma   90.00
#
_symmetry.space_group_name_H-M   'P 1'
#
loop_
_entity.id
_entity.type
_entity.pdbx_description
1 polymer ?
#
loop_
_entity_poly.entity_id
_entity_poly.type
_entity_poly.pdbx_seq_one_letter_code
_entity_poly.pdbx_strand_id
1 'polypeptide(L)'
;AMIPEAAGASLGACAKGEYNDKWKQFGQNFVNNQMGDSIIRLGWEFNGNWYAWSAHNPQEYAECFRQVVTSARSTAPDLKWDWTVNRGVSAGLADATQAYPGDDYVDIVGIDSYDSWPAANTEEGWQQHYNGEFGLKFWADFAAEHGKKLAVPEWGMYPGTAHAGQNGGDNSFYIGKMVEFFKSLGENLAYEAYFNEDASYYAGAIFEPNQNPVGAAAYKKLYAA
;
A
#
# COMPACT_ATOMS: atom_id res chain seq x y z
N ALA A 1 -5.33 1.28 10.80
CA ALA A 1 -4.82 0.16 11.61
C ALA A 1 -5.76 -1.03 11.49
N MET A 2 -5.23 -2.26 11.54
CA MET A 2 -6.02 -3.50 11.41
C MET A 2 -6.44 -4.11 12.76
N ILE A 3 -5.82 -3.66 13.85
CA ILE A 3 -6.17 -4.03 15.23
C ILE A 3 -6.37 -2.75 16.05
N PRO A 4 -7.17 -2.79 17.13
CA PRO A 4 -7.34 -1.63 18.00
C PRO A 4 -6.02 -1.17 18.61
N GLU A 5 -5.83 0.14 18.74
CA GLU A 5 -4.69 0.75 19.43
C GLU A 5 -4.86 0.67 20.95
N ALA A 6 -4.85 -0.55 21.47
CA ALA A 6 -5.00 -0.85 22.89
C ALA A 6 -3.91 -1.83 23.34
N ALA A 7 -3.46 -1.68 24.60
CA ALA A 7 -2.50 -2.60 25.19
C ALA A 7 -3.02 -4.05 25.13
N GLY A 8 -2.22 -4.95 24.56
CA GLY A 8 -2.56 -6.37 24.42
C GLY A 8 -3.38 -6.73 23.17
N ALA A 9 -3.70 -5.77 22.29
CA ALA A 9 -4.31 -6.09 21.00
C ALA A 9 -3.35 -6.92 20.13
N SER A 10 -3.88 -7.92 19.42
CA SER A 10 -3.06 -8.81 18.59
C SER A 10 -3.83 -9.34 17.37
N LEU A 11 -3.10 -9.75 16.33
CA LEU A 11 -3.68 -10.45 15.19
C LEU A 11 -4.36 -11.76 15.59
N GLY A 12 -3.77 -12.54 16.50
CA GLY A 12 -4.39 -13.78 17.00
C GLY A 12 -5.72 -13.58 17.71
N ALA A 13 -5.91 -12.51 18.48
CA ALA A 13 -7.19 -12.15 19.08
C ALA A 13 -8.20 -11.64 18.03
N CYS A 14 -7.71 -10.84 17.08
CA CYS A 14 -8.52 -10.38 15.95
C CYS A 14 -9.04 -11.54 15.09
N ALA A 15 -8.18 -12.52 14.77
CA ALA A 15 -8.53 -13.73 14.02
C ALA A 15 -9.60 -14.58 14.72
N LYS A 16 -9.76 -14.45 16.04
CA LYS A 16 -10.84 -15.10 16.82
C LYS A 16 -12.13 -14.28 16.89
N GLY A 17 -12.15 -13.10 16.25
CA GLY A 17 -13.31 -12.21 16.24
C GLY A 17 -13.49 -11.36 17.49
N GLU A 18 -12.48 -11.26 18.37
CA GLU A 18 -12.58 -10.53 19.65
C GLU A 18 -12.85 -9.03 19.48
N TYR A 19 -12.65 -8.49 18.26
CA TYR A 19 -12.86 -7.09 17.93
C TYR A 19 -14.03 -6.83 16.98
N ASN A 20 -14.85 -7.84 16.67
CA ASN A 20 -15.90 -7.74 15.64
C ASN A 20 -16.90 -6.61 15.90
N ASP A 21 -17.30 -6.38 17.15
CA ASP A 21 -18.22 -5.28 17.46
C ASP A 21 -17.60 -3.89 17.22
N LYS A 22 -16.27 -3.75 17.38
CA LYS A 22 -15.56 -2.52 16.98
C LYS A 22 -15.59 -2.33 15.46
N TRP A 23 -15.46 -3.41 14.69
CA TRP A 23 -15.48 -3.33 13.23
C TRP A 23 -16.89 -3.11 12.66
N LYS A 24 -17.94 -3.60 13.32
CA LYS A 24 -19.32 -3.18 13.03
C LYS A 24 -19.51 -1.70 13.32
N GLN A 25 -19.02 -1.21 14.45
CA GLN A 25 -19.09 0.22 14.77
C GLN A 25 -18.31 1.08 13.77
N PHE A 26 -17.15 0.59 13.31
CA PHE A 26 -16.38 1.22 12.24
C PHE A 26 -17.23 1.38 10.97
N GLY A 27 -17.87 0.30 10.47
CA GLY A 27 -18.74 0.40 9.30
C GLY A 27 -19.91 1.36 9.51
N GLN A 28 -20.58 1.29 10.67
CA GLN A 28 -21.66 2.22 11.01
C GLN A 28 -21.21 3.69 11.00
N ASN A 29 -20.00 3.98 11.47
CA ASN A 29 -19.45 5.33 11.44
C ASN A 29 -19.27 5.84 10.01
N PHE A 30 -18.79 5.01 9.08
CA PHE A 30 -18.67 5.39 7.67
C PHE A 30 -20.03 5.72 7.05
N VAL A 31 -21.04 4.86 7.27
CA VAL A 31 -22.40 5.12 6.77
C VAL A 31 -22.99 6.41 7.37
N ASN A 32 -22.84 6.61 8.68
CA ASN A 32 -23.36 7.81 9.36
C ASN A 32 -22.71 9.12 8.87
N ASN A 33 -21.49 9.04 8.34
CA ASN A 33 -20.76 10.18 7.79
C ASN A 33 -20.86 10.27 6.25
N GLN A 34 -21.76 9.52 5.61
CA GLN A 34 -21.95 9.51 4.15
C GLN A 34 -20.70 9.07 3.37
N MET A 35 -19.95 8.14 3.95
CA MET A 35 -18.70 7.59 3.39
C MET A 35 -18.78 6.06 3.18
N GLY A 36 -19.99 5.48 3.17
CA GLY A 36 -20.20 4.02 3.15
C GLY A 36 -19.67 3.28 1.92
N ASP A 37 -19.18 3.99 0.91
CA ASP A 37 -18.59 3.51 -0.35
C ASP A 37 -17.07 3.77 -0.45
N SER A 38 -16.43 4.14 0.66
CA SER A 38 -14.99 4.42 0.73
C SER A 38 -14.13 3.19 0.45
N ILE A 39 -12.92 3.43 -0.08
CA ILE A 39 -11.84 2.44 -0.13
C ILE A 39 -11.08 2.47 1.19
N ILE A 40 -10.98 1.31 1.83
CA ILE A 40 -10.28 1.12 3.11
C ILE A 40 -8.99 0.35 2.85
N ARG A 41 -7.86 1.05 2.99
CA ARG A 41 -6.51 0.46 2.99
C ARG A 41 -6.23 -0.19 4.34
N LEU A 42 -6.68 -1.44 4.49
CA LEU A 42 -6.67 -2.14 5.78
C LEU A 42 -5.33 -2.84 5.99
N GLY A 43 -4.69 -2.58 7.15
CA GLY A 43 -3.50 -3.32 7.56
C GLY A 43 -2.35 -3.26 6.54
N TRP A 44 -2.09 -2.07 6.00
CA TRP A 44 -1.07 -1.83 4.97
C TRP A 44 0.33 -2.26 5.40
N GLU A 45 1.18 -2.57 4.42
CA GLU A 45 2.59 -2.96 4.59
C GLU A 45 2.81 -4.09 5.62
N PHE A 46 1.85 -5.01 5.71
CA PHE A 46 1.88 -6.08 6.71
C PHE A 46 3.08 -7.02 6.56
N ASN A 47 3.74 -7.06 5.40
CA ASN A 47 4.97 -7.83 5.19
C ASN A 47 6.22 -7.14 5.77
N GLY A 48 6.12 -5.89 6.22
CA GLY A 48 7.10 -5.22 7.07
C GLY A 48 7.09 -5.71 8.52
N ASN A 49 7.98 -5.16 9.36
CA ASN A 49 8.08 -5.48 10.80
C ASN A 49 7.87 -4.26 11.71
N TRP A 50 7.36 -3.16 11.16
CA TRP A 50 7.25 -1.86 11.83
C TRP A 50 5.85 -1.55 12.38
N TYR A 51 4.83 -2.31 11.99
CA TYR A 51 3.47 -2.12 12.48
C TYR A 51 3.01 -3.24 13.41
N ALA A 52 2.10 -2.92 14.33
CA ALA A 52 1.52 -3.90 15.26
C ALA A 52 0.71 -5.01 14.57
N TRP A 53 0.34 -4.81 13.29
CA TRP A 53 -0.33 -5.80 12.44
C TRP A 53 0.63 -6.48 11.44
N SER A 54 1.94 -6.44 11.68
CA SER A 54 2.91 -7.18 10.86
C SER A 54 2.55 -8.68 10.83
N ALA A 55 2.48 -9.27 9.64
CA ALA A 55 2.00 -10.62 9.38
C ALA A 55 3.06 -11.69 9.66
N HIS A 56 3.69 -11.65 10.83
CA HIS A 56 4.64 -12.69 11.27
C HIS A 56 4.02 -14.10 11.27
N ASN A 57 2.71 -14.16 11.52
CA ASN A 57 1.87 -15.31 11.24
C ASN A 57 0.90 -14.93 10.11
N PRO A 58 1.17 -15.32 8.85
CA PRO A 58 0.35 -14.92 7.71
C PRO A 58 -1.09 -15.44 7.80
N GLN A 59 -1.32 -16.59 8.43
CA GLN A 59 -2.67 -17.15 8.61
C GLN A 59 -3.49 -16.34 9.62
N GLU A 60 -2.88 -15.86 10.70
CA GLU A 60 -3.55 -14.95 11.65
C GLU A 60 -3.87 -13.60 11.01
N TYR A 61 -2.97 -13.06 10.19
CA TYR A 61 -3.24 -11.85 9.43
C TYR A 61 -4.44 -12.06 8.50
N ALA A 62 -4.39 -13.09 7.65
CA ALA A 62 -5.44 -13.39 6.68
C ALA A 62 -6.80 -13.55 7.38
N GLU A 63 -6.86 -14.32 8.48
CA GLU A 63 -8.11 -14.52 9.22
C GLU A 63 -8.59 -13.23 9.91
N CYS A 64 -7.70 -12.46 10.53
CA CYS A 64 -8.06 -11.16 11.10
C CYS A 64 -8.64 -10.21 10.02
N PHE A 65 -8.08 -10.20 8.81
CA PHE A 65 -8.59 -9.41 7.69
C PHE A 65 -10.04 -9.82 7.37
N ARG A 66 -10.31 -11.13 7.28
CA ARG A 66 -11.67 -11.65 7.06
C ARG A 66 -12.64 -11.22 8.16
N GLN A 67 -12.21 -11.27 9.42
CA GLN A 67 -13.04 -10.85 10.57
C GLN A 67 -13.40 -9.36 10.49
N VAL A 68 -12.43 -8.50 10.16
CA VAL A 68 -12.66 -7.05 9.98
C VAL A 68 -13.64 -6.80 8.84
N VAL A 69 -13.37 -7.35 7.66
CA VAL A 69 -14.18 -7.15 6.45
C VAL A 69 -15.62 -7.63 6.66
N THR A 70 -15.80 -8.85 7.19
CA THR A 70 -17.12 -9.42 7.45
C THR A 70 -17.93 -8.56 8.41
N SER A 71 -17.29 -8.12 9.49
CA SER A 71 -17.95 -7.32 10.53
C SER A 71 -18.32 -5.92 10.04
N ALA A 72 -17.41 -5.25 9.31
CA ALA A 72 -17.69 -3.93 8.76
C ALA A 72 -18.78 -3.99 7.67
N ARG A 73 -18.72 -4.98 6.76
CA ARG A 73 -19.74 -5.16 5.70
C ARG A 73 -21.14 -5.42 6.24
N SER A 74 -21.28 -5.96 7.46
CA SER A 74 -22.61 -6.15 8.07
C SER A 74 -23.32 -4.82 8.40
N THR A 75 -22.61 -3.69 8.36
CA THR A 75 -23.15 -2.36 8.63
C THR A 75 -22.89 -1.37 7.49
N ALA A 76 -21.85 -1.62 6.68
CA ALA A 76 -21.45 -0.80 5.53
C ALA A 76 -21.07 -1.73 4.35
N PRO A 77 -22.06 -2.28 3.62
CA PRO A 77 -21.83 -3.30 2.60
C PRO A 77 -21.07 -2.79 1.36
N ASP A 78 -21.08 -1.48 1.12
CA ASP A 78 -20.50 -0.88 -0.09
C ASP A 78 -19.03 -0.46 0.08
N LEU A 79 -18.45 -0.60 1.28
CA LEU A 79 -17.02 -0.36 1.51
C LEU A 79 -16.16 -1.31 0.68
N LYS A 80 -15.07 -0.76 0.14
CA LYS A 80 -14.07 -1.49 -0.65
C LYS A 80 -12.82 -1.75 0.16
N TRP A 81 -12.21 -2.91 -0.03
CA TRP A 81 -11.06 -3.35 0.77
C TRP A 81 -9.81 -3.46 -0.08
N ASP A 82 -8.82 -2.64 0.25
CA ASP A 82 -7.50 -2.64 -0.36
C ASP A 82 -6.52 -3.39 0.55
N TRP A 83 -6.00 -4.50 0.03
CA TRP A 83 -4.98 -5.33 0.67
C TRP A 83 -3.61 -4.94 0.11
N THR A 84 -2.87 -4.13 0.87
CA THR A 84 -1.66 -3.46 0.38
C THR A 84 -0.38 -4.01 0.99
N VAL A 85 0.58 -4.38 0.15
CA VAL A 85 1.93 -4.82 0.55
C VAL A 85 2.95 -3.69 0.48
N ASN A 86 4.07 -3.83 1.18
CA ASN A 86 5.31 -3.11 0.90
C ASN A 86 6.07 -3.82 -0.25
N ARG A 87 6.63 -3.08 -1.22
CA ARG A 87 7.34 -3.68 -2.37
C ARG A 87 8.50 -4.59 -1.95
N GLY A 88 8.54 -5.79 -2.54
CA GLY A 88 9.67 -6.70 -2.45
C GLY A 88 9.60 -7.69 -1.28
N VAL A 89 10.71 -8.38 -1.06
CA VAL A 89 10.91 -9.27 0.08
C VAL A 89 11.13 -8.42 1.34
N SER A 90 10.21 -8.49 2.30
CA SER A 90 10.23 -7.64 3.49
C SER A 90 10.47 -8.43 4.78
N ALA A 91 10.97 -7.74 5.80
CA ALA A 91 11.52 -8.37 7.00
C ALA A 91 10.48 -9.06 7.91
N GLY A 92 9.20 -8.70 7.81
CA GLY A 92 8.14 -9.31 8.62
C GLY A 92 7.58 -10.59 8.01
N LEU A 93 7.54 -10.66 6.68
CA LEU A 93 7.08 -11.81 5.90
C LEU A 93 7.71 -11.76 4.51
N ALA A 94 8.54 -12.76 4.18
CA ALA A 94 9.28 -12.79 2.92
C ALA A 94 8.37 -12.98 1.69
N ASP A 95 7.35 -13.81 1.82
CA ASP A 95 6.35 -14.08 0.79
C ASP A 95 4.97 -13.62 1.27
N ALA A 96 4.59 -12.42 0.86
CA ALA A 96 3.36 -11.77 1.29
C ALA A 96 2.09 -12.47 0.76
N THR A 97 2.19 -13.31 -0.28
CA THR A 97 1.03 -14.02 -0.83
C THR A 97 0.42 -14.99 0.19
N GLN A 98 1.21 -15.46 1.16
CA GLN A 98 0.75 -16.34 2.24
C GLN A 98 -0.29 -15.68 3.15
N ALA A 99 -0.33 -14.35 3.19
CA ALA A 99 -1.26 -13.56 4.00
C ALA A 99 -2.52 -13.13 3.22
N TYR A 100 -2.70 -13.60 1.97
CA TYR A 100 -3.86 -13.24 1.14
C TYR A 100 -5.15 -13.82 1.75
N PRO A 101 -6.16 -12.98 2.07
CA PRO A 101 -7.34 -13.42 2.80
C PRO A 101 -8.39 -14.13 1.91
N GLY A 102 -8.22 -14.08 0.59
CA GLY A 102 -9.11 -14.66 -0.41
C GLY A 102 -9.95 -13.61 -1.16
N ASP A 103 -10.37 -13.96 -2.38
CA ASP A 103 -11.01 -13.03 -3.32
C ASP A 103 -12.31 -12.41 -2.82
N ASP A 104 -13.04 -13.10 -1.93
CA ASP A 104 -14.28 -12.59 -1.35
C ASP A 104 -14.04 -11.40 -0.42
N TYR A 105 -12.82 -11.23 0.10
CA TYR A 105 -12.50 -10.21 1.10
C TYR A 105 -11.72 -9.03 0.53
N VAL A 106 -11.17 -9.16 -0.68
CA VAL A 106 -10.33 -8.15 -1.32
C VAL A 106 -11.05 -7.57 -2.54
N ASP A 107 -11.19 -6.25 -2.58
CA ASP A 107 -11.68 -5.54 -3.77
C ASP A 107 -10.49 -5.07 -4.64
N ILE A 108 -9.36 -4.70 -4.01
CA ILE A 108 -8.18 -4.12 -4.65
C ILE A 108 -6.91 -4.74 -4.06
N VAL A 109 -5.94 -5.09 -4.91
CA VAL A 109 -4.58 -5.45 -4.48
C VAL A 109 -3.71 -4.20 -4.54
N GLY A 110 -3.05 -3.84 -3.46
CA GLY A 110 -2.19 -2.66 -3.36
C GLY A 110 -0.71 -3.01 -3.24
N ILE A 111 0.15 -2.13 -3.73
CA ILE A 111 1.60 -2.15 -3.47
C ILE A 111 2.11 -0.74 -3.16
N ASP A 112 2.77 -0.57 -2.02
CA ASP A 112 3.50 0.63 -1.68
C ASP A 112 4.92 0.55 -2.25
N SER A 113 5.39 1.63 -2.88
CA SER A 113 6.67 1.64 -3.56
C SER A 113 7.36 2.99 -3.53
N TYR A 114 8.59 2.99 -3.01
CA TYR A 114 9.48 4.14 -3.04
C TYR A 114 10.74 3.83 -3.85
N ASP A 115 11.39 4.84 -4.42
CA ASP A 115 12.68 4.70 -5.12
C ASP A 115 13.88 4.47 -4.20
N SER A 116 13.69 3.62 -3.18
CA SER A 116 14.74 3.19 -2.27
C SER A 116 14.79 1.68 -2.11
N TRP A 117 15.93 1.21 -1.61
CA TRP A 117 16.24 -0.21 -1.41
C TRP A 117 16.02 -1.07 -2.69
N PRO A 118 16.77 -0.81 -3.77
CA PRO A 118 17.80 0.23 -3.93
C PRO A 118 17.27 1.50 -4.59
N ALA A 119 18.15 2.48 -4.82
CA ALA A 119 17.82 3.66 -5.59
C ALA A 119 17.41 3.32 -7.03
N ALA A 120 16.33 3.93 -7.54
CA ALA A 120 15.85 3.75 -8.91
C ALA A 120 16.17 4.96 -9.80
N ASN A 121 17.45 5.32 -9.93
CA ASN A 121 17.90 6.44 -10.79
C ASN A 121 18.27 6.02 -12.22
N THR A 122 18.35 4.72 -12.49
CA THR A 122 18.76 4.15 -13.78
C THR A 122 17.76 3.09 -14.22
N GLU A 123 17.82 2.69 -15.49
CA GLU A 123 17.02 1.57 -15.99
C GLU A 123 17.28 0.29 -15.20
N GLU A 124 18.54 -0.01 -14.88
CA GLU A 124 18.89 -1.17 -14.06
C GLU A 124 18.25 -1.10 -12.67
N GLY A 125 18.32 0.07 -12.00
CA GLY A 125 17.66 0.27 -10.71
C GLY A 125 16.14 0.11 -10.81
N TRP A 126 15.51 0.68 -11.84
CA TRP A 126 14.08 0.49 -12.10
C TRP A 126 13.71 -0.97 -12.33
N GLN A 127 14.51 -1.73 -13.08
CA GLN A 127 14.24 -3.14 -13.34
C GLN A 127 14.27 -3.97 -12.05
N GLN A 128 15.03 -3.57 -11.03
CA GLN A 128 14.97 -4.21 -9.71
C GLN A 128 13.66 -3.92 -8.96
N HIS A 129 13.02 -2.78 -9.21
CA HIS A 129 11.71 -2.44 -8.63
C HIS A 129 10.57 -3.12 -9.38
N TYR A 130 10.67 -3.16 -10.70
CA TYR A 130 9.65 -3.67 -11.59
C TYR A 130 9.64 -5.19 -11.68
N ASN A 131 10.79 -5.79 -12.01
CA ASN A 131 10.97 -7.24 -12.22
C ASN A 131 11.59 -7.98 -11.03
N GLY A 132 11.93 -7.27 -9.95
CA GLY A 132 12.41 -7.90 -8.72
C GLY A 132 11.37 -8.85 -8.12
N GLU A 133 11.84 -9.75 -7.27
CA GLU A 133 10.96 -10.63 -6.49
C GLU A 133 9.94 -9.81 -5.70
N PHE A 134 8.65 -10.15 -5.83
CA PHE A 134 7.53 -9.37 -5.28
C PHE A 134 7.55 -7.87 -5.67
N GLY A 135 8.08 -7.54 -6.86
CA GLY A 135 8.11 -6.21 -7.45
C GLY A 135 6.78 -5.78 -8.10
N LEU A 136 6.78 -4.61 -8.75
CA LEU A 136 5.56 -4.01 -9.33
C LEU A 136 4.87 -4.93 -10.35
N LYS A 137 5.65 -5.59 -11.22
CA LYS A 137 5.09 -6.51 -12.22
C LYS A 137 4.41 -7.71 -11.56
N PHE A 138 5.05 -8.28 -10.54
CA PHE A 138 4.51 -9.43 -9.82
C PHE A 138 3.12 -9.12 -9.25
N TRP A 139 2.97 -7.98 -8.57
CA TRP A 139 1.69 -7.61 -7.96
C TRP A 139 0.63 -7.22 -8.98
N ALA A 140 1.03 -6.62 -10.12
CA ALA A 140 0.12 -6.41 -11.24
C ALA A 140 -0.42 -7.74 -11.81
N ASP A 141 0.46 -8.73 -12.00
CA ASP A 141 0.06 -10.06 -12.48
C ASP A 141 -0.82 -10.78 -11.43
N PHE A 142 -0.46 -10.72 -10.15
CA PHE A 142 -1.23 -11.30 -9.04
C PHE A 142 -2.64 -10.70 -8.96
N ALA A 143 -2.76 -9.37 -9.05
CA ALA A 143 -4.06 -8.71 -9.09
C ALA A 143 -4.91 -9.22 -10.26
N ALA A 144 -4.33 -9.31 -11.46
CA ALA A 144 -5.01 -9.81 -12.64
C ALA A 144 -5.45 -11.29 -12.53
N GLU A 145 -4.60 -12.15 -11.96
CA GLU A 145 -4.90 -13.57 -11.70
C GLU A 145 -6.12 -13.74 -10.78
N HIS A 146 -6.25 -12.85 -9.80
CA HIS A 146 -7.37 -12.81 -8.86
C HIS A 146 -8.58 -11.98 -9.35
N GLY A 147 -8.56 -11.50 -10.60
CA GLY A 147 -9.62 -10.67 -11.18
C GLY A 147 -9.79 -9.32 -10.45
N LYS A 148 -8.72 -8.81 -9.84
CA LYS A 148 -8.67 -7.54 -9.11
C LYS A 148 -7.92 -6.49 -9.91
N LYS A 149 -8.18 -5.23 -9.58
CA LYS A 149 -7.35 -4.11 -10.03
C LYS A 149 -6.16 -3.93 -9.09
N LEU A 150 -5.08 -3.38 -9.63
CA LEU A 150 -3.91 -2.97 -8.85
C LEU A 150 -4.08 -1.53 -8.37
N ALA A 151 -3.72 -1.23 -7.13
CA ALA A 151 -3.46 0.13 -6.66
C ALA A 151 -1.99 0.30 -6.30
N VAL A 152 -1.53 1.55 -6.37
CA VAL A 152 -0.27 1.97 -5.74
C VAL A 152 -0.60 3.08 -4.73
N PRO A 153 -1.11 2.70 -3.54
CA PRO A 153 -1.71 3.65 -2.60
C PRO A 153 -0.69 4.59 -1.95
N GLU A 154 0.58 4.22 -2.03
CA GLU A 154 1.68 5.01 -1.53
C GLU A 154 2.87 4.84 -2.46
N TRP A 155 3.24 5.90 -3.18
CA TRP A 155 4.50 5.92 -3.90
C TRP A 155 5.17 7.28 -3.86
N GLY A 156 6.48 7.29 -3.98
CA GLY A 156 7.21 8.55 -4.01
C GLY A 156 8.69 8.39 -4.16
N MET A 157 9.36 9.52 -4.36
CA MET A 157 10.81 9.59 -4.28
C MET A 157 11.24 9.63 -2.81
N TYR A 158 12.41 9.11 -2.50
CA TYR A 158 12.97 9.05 -1.16
C TYR A 158 14.28 9.83 -1.15
N PRO A 159 14.25 11.15 -0.87
CA PRO A 159 15.46 11.95 -0.71
C PRO A 159 16.00 11.97 0.73
N GLY A 160 15.21 11.49 1.70
CA GLY A 160 15.54 11.47 3.12
C GLY A 160 16.77 10.63 3.46
N THR A 161 17.33 10.90 4.64
CA THR A 161 18.60 10.29 5.08
C THR A 161 18.45 8.91 5.69
N ALA A 162 17.23 8.46 6.00
CA ALA A 162 17.01 7.17 6.65
C ALA A 162 17.50 6.00 5.78
N HIS A 163 17.51 6.15 4.46
CA HIS A 163 17.95 5.15 3.50
C HIS A 163 19.27 5.54 2.81
N ALA A 164 20.16 6.27 3.50
CA ALA A 164 21.39 6.79 2.92
C ALA A 164 22.20 5.73 2.15
N GLY A 165 22.51 6.03 0.90
CA GLY A 165 23.22 5.12 -0.02
C GLY A 165 22.32 4.13 -0.76
N GLN A 166 21.03 4.13 -0.45
CA GLN A 166 19.99 3.30 -1.06
C GLN A 166 18.78 4.12 -1.50
N ASN A 167 18.84 5.45 -1.36
CA ASN A 167 17.77 6.39 -1.59
C ASN A 167 17.92 7.09 -2.95
N GLY A 168 16.81 7.32 -3.66
CA GLY A 168 16.84 7.84 -5.03
C GLY A 168 16.95 9.35 -5.16
N GLY A 169 16.68 10.13 -4.10
CA GLY A 169 16.82 11.60 -4.16
C GLY A 169 15.71 12.28 -4.94
N ASP A 170 15.96 13.52 -5.39
CA ASP A 170 15.06 14.27 -6.27
C ASP A 170 15.12 13.68 -7.70
N ASN A 171 14.25 12.70 -7.97
CA ASN A 171 14.42 11.70 -9.02
C ASN A 171 13.30 11.72 -10.09
N SER A 172 13.45 12.59 -11.10
CA SER A 172 12.53 12.62 -12.24
C SER A 172 12.45 11.31 -13.05
N PHE A 173 13.50 10.48 -13.03
CA PHE A 173 13.50 9.20 -13.74
C PHE A 173 12.47 8.24 -13.13
N TYR A 174 12.46 8.12 -11.80
CA TYR A 174 11.48 7.28 -11.10
C TYR A 174 10.05 7.76 -11.31
N ILE A 175 9.80 9.08 -11.24
CA ILE A 175 8.49 9.66 -11.57
C ILE A 175 8.04 9.24 -12.98
N GLY A 176 8.94 9.34 -13.97
CA GLY A 176 8.65 8.93 -15.34
C GLY A 176 8.27 7.46 -15.46
N LYS A 177 9.01 6.59 -14.78
CA LYS A 177 8.78 5.13 -14.80
C LYS A 177 7.51 4.69 -14.09
N MET A 178 7.18 5.30 -12.95
CA MET A 178 5.92 5.05 -12.26
C MET A 178 4.73 5.47 -13.12
N VAL A 179 4.78 6.63 -13.77
CA VAL A 179 3.70 7.06 -14.68
C VAL A 179 3.61 6.17 -15.92
N GLU A 180 4.73 5.72 -16.48
CA GLU A 180 4.75 4.72 -17.57
C GLU A 180 4.06 3.42 -17.13
N PHE A 181 4.37 2.94 -15.93
CA PHE A 181 3.72 1.76 -15.34
C PHE A 181 2.22 1.95 -15.14
N PHE A 182 1.79 3.09 -14.60
CA PHE A 182 0.35 3.39 -14.43
C PHE A 182 -0.38 3.43 -15.78
N LYS A 183 0.23 4.04 -16.80
CA LYS A 183 -0.34 4.08 -18.15
C LYS A 183 -0.42 2.68 -18.79
N SER A 184 0.53 1.79 -18.50
CA SER A 184 0.51 0.42 -19.02
C SER A 184 -0.57 -0.47 -18.38
N LEU A 185 -0.96 -0.18 -17.13
CA LEU A 185 -2.07 -0.86 -16.46
C LEU A 185 -3.44 -0.48 -17.05
N GLY A 186 -3.61 0.76 -17.52
CA GLY A 186 -4.86 1.24 -18.10
C GLY A 186 -6.04 1.06 -17.15
N GLU A 187 -7.11 0.39 -17.60
CA GLU A 187 -8.31 0.14 -16.77
C GLU A 187 -8.06 -0.79 -15.58
N ASN A 188 -6.92 -1.51 -15.55
CA ASN A 188 -6.53 -2.38 -14.45
C ASN A 188 -5.89 -1.61 -13.27
N LEU A 189 -5.61 -0.31 -13.42
CA LEU A 189 -5.26 0.55 -12.30
C LEU A 189 -6.54 0.98 -11.57
N ALA A 190 -6.63 0.69 -10.27
CA ALA A 190 -7.68 1.18 -9.41
C ALA A 190 -7.44 2.65 -9.06
N TYR A 191 -6.28 2.95 -8.50
CA TYR A 191 -5.82 4.30 -8.19
C TYR A 191 -4.31 4.29 -7.89
N GLU A 192 -3.71 5.47 -7.89
CA GLU A 192 -2.39 5.73 -7.35
C GLU A 192 -2.44 6.98 -6.45
N ALA A 193 -1.58 7.06 -5.46
CA ALA A 193 -1.46 8.25 -4.61
C ALA A 193 0.01 8.54 -4.26
N TYR A 194 0.49 9.69 -4.73
CA TYR A 194 1.83 10.17 -4.41
C TYR A 194 1.93 10.58 -2.93
N PHE A 195 2.96 10.11 -2.24
CA PHE A 195 3.22 10.41 -0.84
C PHE A 195 3.97 11.75 -0.68
N ASN A 196 3.20 12.84 -0.58
CA ASN A 196 3.74 14.19 -0.41
C ASN A 196 3.98 14.52 1.08
N GLU A 197 5.14 14.14 1.60
CA GLU A 197 5.52 14.29 3.00
C GLU A 197 6.82 15.12 3.14
N ASP A 198 6.79 16.14 3.99
CA ASP A 198 7.86 17.14 4.12
C ASP A 198 8.75 16.95 5.36
N ALA A 199 8.36 16.02 6.24
CA ALA A 199 9.12 15.67 7.43
C ALA A 199 10.55 15.23 7.07
N SER A 200 11.52 15.70 7.86
CA SER A 200 12.96 15.56 7.56
C SER A 200 13.46 14.11 7.43
N TYR A 201 12.77 13.13 8.01
CA TYR A 201 13.14 11.72 7.87
C TYR A 201 12.91 11.20 6.44
N TYR A 202 11.97 11.80 5.71
CA TYR A 202 11.56 11.39 4.37
C TYR A 202 11.85 12.47 3.31
N ALA A 203 11.39 13.70 3.55
CA ALA A 203 11.60 14.89 2.72
C ALA A 203 11.19 14.77 1.23
N GLY A 204 10.21 13.91 0.90
CA GLY A 204 9.78 13.59 -0.47
C GLY A 204 8.69 14.51 -1.04
N ALA A 205 8.38 15.62 -0.38
CA ALA A 205 7.36 16.56 -0.83
C ALA A 205 7.71 17.20 -2.20
N ILE A 206 6.73 17.18 -3.11
CA ILE A 206 6.77 17.83 -4.43
C ILE A 206 5.88 19.08 -4.47
N PHE A 207 5.06 19.30 -3.44
CA PHE A 207 4.13 20.40 -3.31
C PHE A 207 4.03 20.87 -1.85
N GLU A 208 4.12 22.19 -1.65
CA GLU A 208 3.91 22.91 -0.37
C GLU A 208 4.44 22.21 0.90
N PRO A 209 5.77 22.19 1.15
CA PRO A 209 6.84 22.79 0.35
C PRO A 209 7.29 21.90 -0.81
N ASN A 210 7.83 22.53 -1.87
CA ASN A 210 8.51 21.79 -2.92
C ASN A 210 9.98 21.54 -2.52
N GLN A 211 10.24 20.40 -1.88
CA GLN A 211 11.59 19.94 -1.51
C GLN A 211 12.31 19.25 -2.68
N ASN A 212 11.57 18.81 -3.69
CA ASN A 212 12.06 17.99 -4.81
C ASN A 212 11.67 18.62 -6.16
N PRO A 213 12.28 19.76 -6.54
CA PRO A 213 11.86 20.54 -7.70
C PRO A 213 12.02 19.80 -9.05
N VAL A 214 12.98 18.89 -9.19
CA VAL A 214 13.20 18.14 -10.43
C VAL A 214 12.09 17.12 -10.65
N GLY A 215 11.77 16.32 -9.63
CA GLY A 215 10.67 15.36 -9.64
C GLY A 215 9.30 16.05 -9.70
N ALA A 216 9.10 17.16 -8.98
CA ALA A 216 7.87 17.95 -9.04
C ALA A 216 7.59 18.47 -10.47
N ALA A 217 8.62 18.96 -11.16
CA ALA A 217 8.49 19.40 -12.55
C ALA A 217 8.14 18.24 -13.49
N ALA A 218 8.73 17.06 -13.29
CA ALA A 218 8.41 15.86 -14.05
C ALA A 218 6.98 15.38 -13.80
N TYR A 219 6.55 15.32 -12.54
CA TYR A 219 5.20 14.93 -12.14
C TYR A 219 4.16 15.83 -12.80
N LYS A 220 4.32 17.16 -12.66
CA LYS A 220 3.42 18.15 -13.28
C LYS A 220 3.34 18.00 -14.79
N LYS A 221 4.46 17.76 -15.47
CA LYS A 221 4.49 17.59 -16.93
C LYS A 221 3.72 16.34 -17.38
N LEU A 222 3.83 15.24 -16.64
CA LEU A 222 3.30 13.94 -17.05
C LEU A 222 1.81 13.76 -16.76
N TYR A 223 1.27 14.44 -15.74
CA TYR A 223 -0.16 14.43 -15.40
C TYR A 223 -0.95 15.57 -16.06
N ALA A 224 -0.28 16.59 -16.60
CA ALA A 224 -0.94 17.64 -17.40
C ALA A 224 -1.12 17.26 -18.88
N ALA A 225 -0.64 16.08 -19.31
CA ALA A 225 -0.58 15.62 -20.69
C ALA A 225 -1.51 14.42 -20.92
#